data_AF-F3LHK7-F1
#
_entry.id   AF-F3LHK7-F1
#
_cell.length_a   1.000
_cell.length_b   1.000
_cell.length_c   1.000
_cell.angle_alpha   90.00
_cell.angle_beta   90.00
_cell.angle_gamma   90.00
#
_symmetry.space_group_name_H-M   'P 1'
#
loop_
_entity.id
_entity.type
_entity.pdbx_description
1 polymer ?
#
loop_
_entity_poly.entity_id
_entity_poly.type
_entity_poly.pdbx_seq_one_letter_code
_entity_poly.pdbx_strand_id
1 'polypeptide(L)'
;MRPEKINSSGEPTPNEAPVNLPEFSNFVSSAQPEAKPEFITDTNKLRQFVRLSGRNNQLSMSFASSCLGDSIVYDPSTDSLTIKDIPPRLKARLIKLAQEDT
;
A
#
# COMPACT_ATOMS: atom_id res chain seq x y z
N MET A 1 8.34 -62.17 -20.77
CA MET A 1 8.79 -62.17 -19.36
C MET A 1 9.81 -61.04 -19.20
N ARG A 2 9.75 -60.29 -18.11
CA ARG A 2 10.17 -58.88 -17.91
C ARG A 2 11.60 -58.49 -18.36
N PRO A 3 11.79 -57.27 -18.92
CA PRO A 3 13.03 -56.52 -18.72
C PRO A 3 12.89 -55.53 -17.55
N GLU A 4 13.97 -55.46 -16.78
CA GLU A 4 14.16 -54.65 -15.57
C GLU A 4 14.43 -53.17 -15.88
N LYS A 5 14.51 -52.40 -14.79
CA LYS A 5 14.09 -51.02 -14.62
C LYS A 5 14.92 -49.97 -15.38
N ILE A 6 14.21 -48.89 -15.70
CA ILE A 6 14.66 -47.58 -16.14
C ILE A 6 15.69 -46.95 -15.20
N ASN A 7 16.91 -46.74 -15.70
CA ASN A 7 17.86 -45.79 -15.14
C ASN A 7 18.23 -44.86 -16.30
N SER A 8 17.42 -43.82 -16.51
CA SER A 8 17.62 -42.78 -17.51
C SER A 8 18.78 -41.89 -17.08
N SER A 9 19.90 -42.08 -17.76
CA SER A 9 21.08 -41.24 -17.75
C SER A 9 20.72 -39.77 -17.97
N GLY A 10 21.27 -38.90 -17.13
CA GLY A 10 21.33 -37.46 -17.33
C GLY A 10 22.63 -36.96 -16.73
N GLU A 11 23.75 -37.34 -17.34
CA GLU A 11 25.07 -36.82 -16.98
C GLU A 11 25.15 -35.33 -17.36
N PRO A 12 25.59 -34.45 -16.46
CA PRO A 12 26.37 -33.28 -16.84
C PRO A 12 27.87 -33.63 -16.85
N THR A 13 28.56 -33.05 -17.82
CA THR A 13 29.95 -33.28 -18.22
C THR A 13 31.00 -32.84 -17.18
N PRO A 14 32.24 -33.37 -17.25
CA PRO A 14 33.28 -33.11 -16.25
C PRO A 14 34.02 -31.80 -16.55
N ASN A 15 33.49 -30.66 -16.11
CA ASN A 15 34.32 -29.47 -15.82
C ASN A 15 33.62 -28.48 -14.87
N GLU A 16 33.37 -28.89 -13.63
CA GLU A 16 33.06 -27.95 -12.56
C GLU A 16 34.01 -28.26 -11.39
N ALA A 17 35.09 -27.49 -11.29
CA ALA A 17 35.71 -27.32 -9.98
C ALA A 17 34.61 -26.78 -9.05
N PRO A 18 34.43 -27.31 -7.83
CA PRO A 18 33.55 -26.67 -6.87
C PRO A 18 34.10 -25.26 -6.69
N VAL A 19 33.37 -24.25 -7.15
CA VAL A 19 33.68 -22.86 -6.86
C VAL A 19 33.44 -22.72 -5.36
N ASN A 20 34.48 -23.05 -4.58
CA ASN A 20 34.53 -22.75 -3.19
C ASN A 20 34.50 -21.23 -3.15
N LEU A 21 33.38 -20.69 -2.71
CA LEU A 21 33.12 -19.27 -2.69
C LEU A 21 33.17 -18.74 -1.24
N PRO A 22 34.24 -19.01 -0.46
CA PRO A 22 34.38 -18.43 0.86
C PRO A 22 34.56 -16.91 0.71
N GLU A 23 35.18 -16.46 -0.39
CA GLU A 23 35.38 -15.04 -0.68
C GLU A 23 34.08 -14.26 -0.90
N PHE A 24 33.06 -14.82 -1.56
CA PHE A 24 31.75 -14.14 -1.67
C PHE A 24 30.98 -14.19 -0.36
N SER A 25 31.05 -15.30 0.37
CA SER A 25 30.42 -15.39 1.69
C SER A 25 31.00 -14.35 2.65
N ASN A 26 32.32 -14.14 2.60
CA ASN A 26 33.04 -13.12 3.37
C ASN A 26 32.76 -11.71 2.83
N PHE A 27 32.66 -11.53 1.51
CA PHE A 27 32.31 -10.25 0.87
C PHE A 27 30.90 -9.80 1.28
N VAL A 28 29.89 -10.68 1.22
CA VAL A 28 28.51 -10.37 1.62
C VAL A 28 28.40 -10.15 3.14
N SER A 29 29.17 -10.88 3.94
CA SER A 29 29.18 -10.70 5.40
C SER A 29 29.88 -9.40 5.82
N SER A 30 30.93 -8.98 5.12
CA SER A 30 31.64 -7.71 5.36
C SER A 30 30.95 -6.49 4.76
N ALA A 31 30.13 -6.70 3.74
CA ALA A 31 29.33 -5.67 3.08
C ALA A 31 27.88 -5.68 3.56
N GLN A 32 27.62 -6.00 4.83
CA GLN A 32 26.37 -5.60 5.48
C GLN A 32 26.44 -4.08 5.69
N PRO A 33 25.78 -3.24 4.88
CA PRO A 33 25.45 -1.92 5.36
C PRO A 33 24.59 -2.16 6.60
N GLU A 34 25.11 -1.79 7.77
CA GLU A 34 24.31 -1.55 8.96
C GLU A 34 23.08 -0.78 8.48
N ALA A 35 21.92 -1.47 8.45
CA ALA A 35 20.69 -0.86 8.01
C ALA A 35 20.41 0.24 9.02
N LYS A 36 20.77 1.48 8.67
CA LYS A 36 20.65 2.62 9.57
C LYS A 36 19.25 2.59 10.19
N PRO A 37 19.12 2.41 11.51
CA PRO A 37 17.83 2.18 12.16
C PRO A 37 16.98 3.46 12.26
N GLU A 38 17.33 4.51 11.53
CA GLU A 38 16.64 5.79 11.56
C GLU A 38 16.01 6.08 10.20
N PHE A 39 15.14 5.17 9.76
CA PHE A 39 13.89 5.67 9.20
C PHE A 39 13.06 6.17 10.40
N ILE A 40 13.40 7.35 10.93
CA ILE A 40 12.43 8.15 11.66
C ILE A 40 11.38 8.53 10.60
N THR A 41 10.48 7.59 10.31
CA THR A 41 9.26 7.90 9.59
C THR A 41 8.60 8.91 10.49
N ASP A 42 8.61 10.16 10.05
CA ASP A 42 7.94 11.26 10.71
C ASP A 42 6.44 10.91 10.68
N THR A 43 6.01 10.14 11.68
CA THR A 43 4.67 9.54 11.74
C THR A 43 3.60 10.63 11.73
N ASN A 44 3.96 11.84 12.17
CA ASN A 44 3.14 13.03 12.08
C ASN A 44 2.95 13.48 10.63
N LYS A 45 4.00 13.51 9.81
CA LYS A 45 3.86 13.72 8.36
C LYS A 45 3.09 12.59 7.70
N LEU A 46 3.35 11.33 8.08
CA LEU A 46 2.65 10.19 7.49
C LEU A 46 1.14 10.24 7.73
N ARG A 47 0.68 10.70 8.91
CA ARG A 47 -0.74 10.92 9.21
C ARG A 47 -1.40 11.89 8.23
N GLN A 48 -0.70 12.94 7.80
CA GLN A 48 -1.23 13.88 6.79
C GLN A 48 -1.50 13.22 5.43
N PHE A 49 -0.80 12.13 5.13
CA PHE A 49 -0.97 11.37 3.90
C PHE A 49 -1.96 10.21 4.01
N VAL A 50 -2.44 9.87 5.22
CA VAL A 50 -3.47 8.84 5.38
C VAL A 50 -4.77 9.33 4.75
N ARG A 51 -5.28 8.57 3.79
CA ARG A 51 -6.62 8.79 3.23
C ARG A 51 -7.62 7.87 3.90
N LEU A 52 -8.75 8.44 4.30
CA LEU A 52 -9.95 7.69 4.64
C LEU A 52 -10.80 7.55 3.38
N SER A 53 -11.39 6.38 3.17
CA SER A 53 -12.25 6.10 2.03
C SER A 53 -13.33 5.09 2.38
N GLY A 54 -14.47 5.22 1.70
CA GLY A 54 -15.62 4.34 1.88
C GLY A 54 -16.53 4.42 0.66
N ARG A 55 -17.18 3.31 0.34
CA ARG A 55 -18.12 3.22 -0.79
C ARG A 55 -19.23 2.23 -0.47
N ASN A 56 -20.44 2.56 -0.91
CA ASN A 56 -21.57 1.64 -1.03
C ASN A 56 -22.13 1.69 -2.47
N ASN A 57 -23.32 1.13 -2.68
CA ASN A 57 -23.92 1.06 -4.02
C ASN A 57 -24.24 2.44 -4.64
N GLN A 58 -24.53 3.45 -3.81
CA GLN A 58 -25.01 4.77 -4.24
C GLN A 58 -24.00 5.90 -3.99
N LEU A 59 -22.99 5.67 -3.16
CA LEU A 59 -22.08 6.70 -2.67
C LEU A 59 -20.64 6.18 -2.60
N SER A 60 -19.69 7.02 -3.02
CA SER A 60 -18.26 6.78 -2.88
C SER A 60 -17.61 8.06 -2.40
N MET A 61 -16.75 7.96 -1.39
CA MET A 61 -16.07 9.12 -0.81
C MET A 61 -14.63 8.79 -0.40
N SER A 62 -13.76 9.79 -0.47
CA SER A 62 -12.41 9.70 0.10
C SER A 62 -11.85 11.09 0.38
N PHE A 63 -11.21 11.25 1.54
CA PHE A 63 -10.62 12.50 2.00
C PHE A 63 -9.36 12.23 2.84
N ALA A 64 -8.52 13.26 3.00
CA ALA A 64 -7.35 13.14 3.87
C ALA A 64 -7.79 13.06 5.34
N SER A 65 -7.14 12.22 6.13
CA SER A 65 -7.48 12.05 7.55
C SER A 65 -7.38 13.35 8.34
N SER A 66 -6.52 14.28 7.90
CA SER A 66 -6.37 15.62 8.46
C SER A 66 -7.62 16.50 8.32
N CYS A 67 -8.55 16.18 7.41
CA CYS A 67 -9.82 16.90 7.30
C CYS A 67 -10.81 16.56 8.42
N LEU A 68 -10.64 15.41 9.10
CA LEU A 68 -11.53 14.97 10.16
C LEU A 68 -11.35 15.84 11.41
N GLY A 69 -12.46 16.39 11.92
CA GLY A 69 -12.48 17.34 13.03
C GLY A 69 -12.38 18.82 12.60
N ASP A 70 -12.05 19.08 11.33
CA ASP A 70 -11.97 20.42 10.76
C ASP A 70 -13.08 20.65 9.72
N SER A 71 -12.77 20.44 8.44
CA SER A 71 -13.72 20.56 7.32
C SER A 71 -14.71 19.40 7.21
N ILE A 72 -14.40 18.25 7.82
CA ILE A 72 -15.25 17.05 7.88
C ILE A 72 -15.47 16.67 9.34
N VAL A 73 -16.73 16.58 9.77
CA VAL A 73 -17.09 16.24 11.15
C VAL A 73 -17.99 15.01 11.15
N TYR A 74 -17.57 13.97 11.87
CA TYR A 74 -18.40 12.78 12.10
C TYR A 74 -19.08 12.88 13.46
N ASP A 75 -20.40 12.69 13.48
CA ASP A 75 -21.20 12.55 14.69
C ASP A 75 -21.60 11.08 14.87
N PRO A 76 -21.06 10.38 15.89
CA PRO A 76 -21.38 8.98 16.14
C PRO A 76 -22.78 8.76 16.71
N SER A 77 -23.43 9.79 17.27
CA SER A 77 -24.76 9.65 17.87
C SER A 77 -25.87 9.55 16.82
N THR A 78 -25.68 10.22 15.69
CA THR A 78 -26.61 10.27 14.55
C THR A 78 -26.09 9.54 13.32
N ASP A 79 -24.92 8.89 13.43
CA ASP A 79 -24.17 8.29 12.33
C ASP A 79 -24.09 9.19 11.07
N SER A 80 -23.73 10.45 11.30
CA SER A 80 -23.79 11.49 10.28
C SER A 80 -22.43 12.12 10.02
N LEU A 81 -22.14 12.39 8.74
CA LEU A 81 -20.92 13.05 8.30
C LEU A 81 -21.27 14.44 7.72
N THR A 82 -20.77 15.51 8.36
CA THR A 82 -20.97 16.89 7.91
C THR A 82 -19.72 17.40 7.18
N ILE A 83 -19.92 18.00 6.00
CA ILE A 83 -18.85 18.60 5.19
C ILE A 83 -19.07 20.12 5.14
N LYS A 84 -18.14 20.90 5.69
CA LYS A 84 -18.25 22.38 5.77
C LYS A 84 -17.68 23.07 4.54
N ASP A 85 -16.54 22.59 4.02
CA ASP A 85 -15.85 23.19 2.88
C ASP A 85 -16.07 22.42 1.58
N ILE A 86 -17.32 22.41 1.11
CA ILE A 86 -17.68 21.70 -0.12
C ILE A 86 -16.94 22.30 -1.35
N PRO A 87 -16.25 21.46 -2.17
CA PRO A 87 -15.55 21.92 -3.36
C PRO A 87 -16.43 22.75 -4.30
N PRO A 88 -15.92 23.84 -4.91
CA PRO A 88 -16.75 24.82 -5.64
C PRO A 88 -17.65 24.21 -6.72
N ARG A 89 -17.15 23.23 -7.48
CA ARG A 89 -17.93 22.56 -8.53
C ARG A 89 -19.12 21.78 -7.96
N LEU A 90 -18.91 21.04 -6.87
CA LEU A 90 -19.97 20.29 -6.20
C LEU A 90 -20.97 21.24 -5.56
N LYS A 91 -20.49 22.29 -4.87
CA LYS A 91 -21.32 23.34 -4.27
C LYS A 91 -22.25 23.98 -5.30
N ALA A 92 -21.71 24.39 -6.46
CA ALA A 92 -22.52 24.97 -7.53
C ALA A 92 -23.60 24.00 -8.04
N ARG A 93 -23.27 22.71 -8.18
CA ARG A 93 -24.25 21.69 -8.61
C ARG A 93 -25.35 21.48 -7.57
N LEU A 94 -25.01 21.44 -6.29
CA LEU A 94 -25.97 21.30 -5.19
C LEU A 94 -26.93 22.49 -5.12
N ILE A 95 -26.41 23.71 -5.22
CA ILE A 95 -27.22 24.94 -5.22
C ILE A 95 -28.21 24.92 -6.38
N LYS A 96 -27.74 24.57 -7.59
CA LYS A 96 -28.60 24.50 -8.76
C LYS A 96 -29.75 23.49 -8.57
N LEU A 97 -29.44 22.28 -8.07
CA LEU A 97 -30.45 21.25 -7.85
C LEU A 97 -31.47 21.67 -6.76
N ALA A 98 -31.00 22.26 -5.66
CA ALA A 98 -31.87 22.73 -4.59
C ALA A 98 -32.83 23.86 -5.01
N GLN A 99 -32.46 24.63 -6.03
CA GLN A 99 -33.31 25.68 -6.61
C GLN A 99 -34.29 25.15 -7.66
N GLU A 100 -34.01 24.00 -8.27
CA GLU A 100 -34.90 23.35 -9.24
C GLU A 100 -36.09 22.63 -8.57
N ASP A 101 -35.96 22.30 -7.28
CA ASP A 101 -36.99 21.63 -6.47
C ASP A 101 -37.95 22.63 -5.76
N THR A 102 -37.81 23.94 -6.00
CA THR A 102 -38.70 25.02 -5.49
C THR A 102 -39.44 25.71 -6.63
#